data_AF-A0A0V0HVZ2-F1
#
_entry.id   AF-A0A0V0HVZ2-F1
#
_cell.length_a   1.000
_cell.length_b   1.000
_cell.length_c   1.000
_cell.angle_alpha   90.00
_cell.angle_beta   90.00
_cell.angle_gamma   90.00
#
_symmetry.space_group_name_H-M   'P 1'
#
loop_
_entity.id
_entity.type
_entity.pdbx_description
1 polymer ?
#
loop_
_entity_poly.entity_id
_entity_poly.type
_entity_poly.pdbx_seq_one_letter_code
_entity_poly.pdbx_strand_id
1 'polypeptide(L)' 'MRSIMNHLKGNRDFPRLRIGIGRPPGKMDPASFVLRTFNRQEREELDFTLQNGLEAMRILVLEGFDKSATFVNSSKPLTV' A
#
# COMPACT_ATOMS: atom_id res chain seq x y z
N MET A 1 -10.30 -7.36 -0.24
CA MET A 1 -11.21 -6.34 0.34
C MET A 1 -12.69 -6.64 0.25
N ARG A 2 -13.24 -7.03 -0.91
CA ARG A 2 -14.68 -7.37 -1.07
C ARG A 2 -15.19 -8.33 0.01
N SER A 3 -14.47 -9.44 0.21
CA SER A 3 -14.84 -10.43 1.25
C SER A 3 -14.93 -9.82 2.64
N ILE A 4 -13.91 -9.06 3.07
CA ILE A 4 -13.86 -8.43 4.40
C ILE A 4 -15.05 -7.47 4.60
N MET A 5 -15.32 -6.57 3.65
CA MET A 5 -16.44 -5.63 3.75
C MET A 5 -17.79 -6.35 3.85
N ASN A 6 -17.98 -7.44 3.10
CA ASN A 6 -19.21 -8.23 3.17
C ASN A 6 -19.41 -8.84 4.56
N HIS A 7 -18.35 -9.36 5.18
CA HIS A 7 -18.41 -9.93 6.53
C HIS A 7 -18.60 -8.86 7.62
N LEU A 8 -18.19 -7.62 7.36
CA LEU A 8 -18.43 -6.47 8.24
C LEU A 8 -19.77 -5.77 7.94
N LYS A 9 -20.76 -6.48 7.37
CA LYS A 9 -22.10 -5.95 7.03
C LYS A 9 -22.06 -4.69 6.15
N GLY A 10 -21.09 -4.63 5.24
CA GLY A 10 -20.89 -3.49 4.35
C GLY A 10 -20.10 -2.32 4.96
N ASN A 11 -19.70 -2.41 6.24
CA ASN A 11 -18.90 -1.37 6.90
C ASN A 11 -17.55 -1.19 6.17
N ARG A 12 -17.19 0.07 5.91
CA ARG A 12 -15.93 0.48 5.25
C ARG A 12 -15.05 1.38 6.12
N ASP A 13 -15.48 1.64 7.35
CA ASP A 13 -14.93 2.59 8.33
C ASP A 13 -13.81 1.92 9.13
N PHE A 14 -12.79 1.48 8.40
CA PHE A 14 -11.57 0.95 8.97
C PHE A 14 -10.36 1.44 8.15
N PRO A 15 -9.24 1.75 8.82
CA PRO A 15 -8.05 2.23 8.14
C PRO A 15 -7.47 1.15 7.22
N ARG A 16 -6.89 1.58 6.11
CA ARG A 16 -6.27 0.71 5.11
C ARG A 16 -4.95 1.31 4.65
N LEU A 17 -3.86 0.61 4.92
CA LEU A 17 -2.57 0.90 4.30
C LEU A 17 -2.52 0.23 2.92
N ARG A 18 -2.44 1.03 1.86
CA ARG A 18 -2.42 0.53 0.47
C ARG A 18 -0.98 0.49 -0.03
N ILE A 19 -0.53 -0.68 -0.48
CA ILE A 19 0.76 -0.86 -1.15
C ILE A 19 0.49 -0.85 -2.66
N GLY A 20 1.06 0.14 -3.35
CA GLY A 20 0.99 0.22 -4.80
C GLY A 20 1.96 -0.79 -5.43
N ILE A 21 1.47 -1.57 -6.39
CA ILE A 21 2.28 -2.55 -7.14
C ILE A 21 2.38 -2.20 -8.64
N GLY A 22 2.01 -0.97 -9.00
CA GLY A 22 1.95 -0.52 -10.39
C GLY A 22 0.71 -0.98 -11.17
N ARG A 23 0.78 -0.85 -12.49
CA ARG A 23 -0.26 -1.28 -13.43
C ARG A 23 0.29 -2.35 -14.39
N PRO A 24 -0.55 -3.28 -14.87
CA PRO A 24 -0.14 -4.24 -15.90
C PRO A 24 0.43 -3.53 -17.13
N PRO A 25 1.62 -3.92 -17.63
CA PRO A 25 2.20 -3.32 -18.81
C PRO A 25 1.42 -3.76 -20.07
N GLY A 26 1.11 -2.80 -20.95
CA GLY A 26 0.47 -3.06 -22.23
C GLY A 26 -0.88 -3.77 -22.12
N LYS A 27 -1.01 -4.91 -22.79
CA LYS A 27 -2.24 -5.74 -22.82
C LYS A 27 -2.19 -6.94 -21.87
N MET A 28 -1.31 -6.92 -20.86
CA MET A 28 -1.22 -7.99 -19.88
C MET A 28 -2.52 -8.10 -19.10
N ASP A 29 -3.02 -9.33 -18.93
CA ASP A 29 -4.17 -9.62 -18.09
C ASP A 29 -3.90 -9.22 -16.61
N PRO A 30 -4.81 -8.48 -15.94
CA PRO A 30 -4.61 -8.05 -14.57
C PRO A 30 -4.43 -9.18 -13.57
N ALA A 31 -5.10 -10.33 -13.74
CA ALA A 31 -4.94 -11.46 -12.83
C ALA A 31 -3.52 -12.04 -12.95
N SER A 32 -3.02 -12.15 -14.19
CA SER A 32 -1.65 -12.57 -14.46
C SER A 32 -0.61 -11.61 -13.86
N PHE A 33 -0.86 -10.29 -13.91
CA PHE A 33 0.02 -9.28 -13.32
C PHE A 33 0.11 -9.36 -11.79
N VAL A 34 -1.00 -9.64 -11.09
CA VAL A 34 -0.99 -9.73 -9.61
C VAL A 34 -0.49 -11.07 -9.09
N LEU A 35 -0.53 -12.13 -9.92
CA LEU A 35 -0.12 -13.48 -9.53
C LEU A 35 1.34 -13.80 -9.87
N ARG A 36 1.97 -13.05 -10.78
CA ARG A 36 3.40 -13.24 -11.10
C ARG A 36 4.29 -12.79 -9.94
N THR A 37 5.53 -13.25 -9.96
CA THR A 37 6.57 -12.74 -9.07
C THR A 37 7.05 -11.36 -9.49
N PHE A 38 7.45 -10.55 -8.51
CA PHE A 38 8.14 -9.29 -8.74
C PHE A 38 9.50 -9.53 -9.41
N ASN A 39 9.90 -8.62 -10.31
CA ASN A 39 11.25 -8.60 -10.85
C ASN A 39 12.24 -7.96 -9.84
N ARG A 40 13.53 -7.85 -10.19
CA ARG A 40 14.54 -7.30 -9.27
C ARG A 40 14.27 -5.85 -8.88
N GLN A 41 13.98 -5.00 -9.86
CA GLN A 41 13.71 -3.58 -9.63
C GLN A 41 12.45 -3.37 -8.78
N GLU A 42 11.37 -4.12 -9.08
CA GLU A 42 10.13 -4.08 -8.29
C GLU A 42 10.35 -4.54 -6.85
N ARG A 43 11.25 -5.50 -6.62
CA ARG A 43 11.62 -5.95 -5.27
C ARG A 43 12.36 -4.86 -4.49
N GLU A 44 13.31 -4.17 -5.11
CA GLU A 44 14.05 -3.06 -4.49
C GLU A 44 13.08 -1.92 -4.08
N GLU A 45 12.13 -1.58 -4.94
CA GLU A 45 11.07 -0.60 -4.64
C GLU A 45 10.13 -1.08 -3.52
N LEU A 46 9.80 -2.38 -3.54
CA LEU A 46 8.95 -3.00 -2.52
C LEU A 46 9.62 -2.97 -1.14
N ASP A 47 10.92 -3.23 -1.05
CA ASP A 47 11.65 -3.21 0.22
C ASP A 47 11.57 -1.83 0.89
N PHE A 48 11.81 -0.75 0.13
CA PHE A 48 11.63 0.62 0.62
C PHE A 48 10.17 0.89 1.03
N THR A 49 9.22 0.43 0.22
CA THR A 49 7.79 0.61 0.48
C THR A 49 7.34 -0.11 1.75
N LEU A 50 7.86 -1.31 2.02
CA LEU A 50 7.57 -2.10 3.22
C LEU A 50 8.17 -1.45 4.47
N GLN A 51 9.38 -0.89 4.38
CA GLN A 51 9.98 -0.14 5.50
C GLN A 51 9.16 1.11 5.84
N ASN A 52 8.76 1.88 4.82
CA ASN A 52 7.88 3.05 5.03
C ASN A 52 6.51 2.63 5.58
N GLY A 53 5.97 1.49 5.13
CA GLY A 53 4.72 0.92 5.66
C GLY A 53 4.81 0.48 7.11
N LEU A 54 5.94 -0.10 7.53
CA LEU A 54 6.20 -0.48 8.92
C LEU A 54 6.18 0.75 9.83
N GLU A 55 6.83 1.83 9.41
CA GLU A 55 6.83 3.08 10.17
C GLU A 55 5.44 3.72 10.23
N ALA A 56 4.70 3.69 9.13
CA ALA A 56 3.31 4.15 9.11
C ALA A 56 2.43 3.37 10.09
N MET A 57 2.64 2.05 10.22
CA MET A 57 1.93 1.21 11.19
C MET A 57 2.31 1.56 12.64
N ARG A 58 3.58 1.88 12.91
CA ARG A 58 4.01 2.37 14.23
C ARG A 58 3.34 3.70 14.59
N ILE A 59 3.38 4.68 13.69
CA ILE A 59 2.71 5.98 13.86
C ILE A 59 1.20 5.77 14.06
N LEU A 60 0.57 4.88 13.29
CA LEU A 60 -0.86 4.60 13.41
C LEU A 60 -1.23 4.12 14.82
N VAL A 61 -0.46 3.18 15.36
CA VAL A 61 -0.74 2.56 16.67
C VAL A 61 -0.37 3.48 17.83
N LEU A 62 0.73 4.22 17.73
CA LEU A 62 1.27 5.03 18.83
C LEU A 62 0.80 6.48 18.83
N GLU A 63 0.51 7.05 17.66
CA GLU A 63 0.25 8.48 17.49
C GLU A 63 -1.07 8.81 16.80
N GLY A 64 -1.72 7.83 16.16
CA GLY A 64 -3.06 7.96 15.58
C GLY A 64 -3.13 8.03 14.05
N PHE A 65 -4.37 7.92 13.55
CA PHE A 65 -4.65 7.76 12.11
C PHE A 65 -4.22 8.95 11.26
N ASP A 66 -4.59 10.18 11.63
CA ASP A 66 -4.34 11.36 10.79
C ASP A 66 -2.86 11.60 10.55
N LYS A 67 -2.02 11.38 11.57
CA LYS A 67 -0.56 11.46 11.47
C LYS A 67 -0.01 10.39 10.52
N SER A 68 -0.43 9.14 10.71
CA SER A 68 -0.01 8.02 9.84
C SER A 68 -0.43 8.26 8.39
N ALA A 69 -1.66 8.71 8.16
CA ALA A 69 -2.18 9.03 6.85
C ALA A 69 -1.41 10.18 6.19
N THR A 70 -1.08 11.23 6.94
CA THR A 70 -0.25 12.35 6.45
C THR A 70 1.15 11.87 6.07
N PHE A 71 1.77 11.03 6.90
CA PHE A 71 3.11 10.50 6.67
C PHE A 71 3.24 9.72 5.34
N VAL A 72 2.24 8.90 4.98
CA VAL A 72 2.31 8.08 3.75
C VAL A 72 1.72 8.73 2.51
N ASN A 73 0.84 9.73 2.65
CA ASN A 73 0.15 10.37 1.52
C ASN A 73 0.69 11.75 1.15
N SER A 74 1.62 12.30 1.92
CA SER A 74 2.28 13.56 1.58
C SER A 74 3.42 13.32 0.60
N SER A 75 3.53 14.17 -0.42
CA SER A 75 4.68 14.20 -1.31
C SER A 75 5.93 14.49 -0.48
N LYS A 76 6.87 13.54 -0.39
CA LYS A 76 8.21 13.87 0.10
C LYS A 76 8.87 14.72 -0.99
N PRO A 77 9.34 15.95 -0.71
CA PRO A 77 10.10 16.70 -1.69
C PRO A 77 11.29 15.86 -2.13
N LEU A 78 11.55 15.81 -3.44
CA LEU A 78 12.78 15.26 -3.99
C LEU A 78 13.93 16.10 -3.45
N THR A 79 14.60 15.63 -2.41
CA THR A 79 15.89 16.21 -2.01
C THR A 79 16.88 15.85 -3.13
N VAL A 80 17.21 16.84 -3.95
CA VAL A 80 18.32 16.81 -4.91
C VAL A 80 19.63 16.89 -4.14
#